data_AF-B4WTZ2-F1
#
_entry.id   AF-B4WTZ2-F1
#
_cell.length_a   1.000
_cell.length_b   1.000
_cell.length_c   1.000
_cell.angle_alpha   90.00
_cell.angle_beta   90.00
_cell.angle_gamma   90.00
#
_symmetry.space_group_name_H-M   'P 1'
#
loop_
_entity.id
_entity.type
_entity.pdbx_description
1 polymer ?
#
loop_
_entity_poly.entity_id
_entity_poly.type
_entity_poly.pdbx_seq_one_letter_code
_entity_poly.pdbx_strand_id
1 'polypeptide(L)'
;MLLAILSRKIEKHRSANGQNSYIDCTKQLHQSIAADCVAFSYRFKTLTLGLNVIATDISRPLAKVGYAFSEYNFLPYVDLHENCNVGQKRPVCSLIWDYVEANAGRIVTEWFEPFRAYLHNCEYQSA
;
A
#
# COMPACT_ATOMS: atom_id res chain seq x y z
N MET A 1 -1.65 -6.17 10.85
CA MET A 1 -1.61 -4.69 10.87
C MET A 1 -1.57 -4.24 9.42
N LEU A 2 -2.59 -3.54 8.95
CA LEU A 2 -2.73 -3.17 7.53
C LEU A 2 -2.04 -1.83 7.28
N LEU A 3 -1.07 -1.82 6.37
CA LEU A 3 -0.46 -0.58 5.89
C LEU A 3 -1.44 0.10 4.92
N ALA A 4 -2.19 1.09 5.42
CA ALA A 4 -2.99 1.97 4.58
C ALA A 4 -2.05 2.86 3.75
N ILE A 5 -1.74 2.40 2.55
CA ILE A 5 -1.04 3.15 1.51
C ILE A 5 -2.01 4.22 1.00
N LEU A 6 -1.88 5.43 1.55
CA LEU A 6 -2.62 6.62 1.14
C LEU A 6 -1.76 7.42 0.17
N SER A 7 -2.09 7.40 -1.11
CA SER A 7 -1.41 8.25 -2.10
C SER A 7 -2.37 8.76 -3.14
N ARG A 8 -2.95 9.95 -2.91
CA ARG A 8 -3.13 10.97 -3.95
C ARG A 8 -3.57 12.30 -3.37
N LYS A 9 -2.66 13.28 -3.37
CA LYS A 9 -3.04 14.66 -3.67
C LYS A 9 -2.86 14.81 -5.18
N ILE A 10 -3.95 14.82 -5.95
CA ILE A 10 -3.88 15.29 -7.35
C ILE A 10 -3.85 16.82 -7.29
N GLU A 11 -2.72 17.38 -6.87
CA GLU A 11 -2.35 18.68 -7.38
C GLU A 11 -1.51 18.42 -8.63
N LYS A 12 -1.77 19.16 -9.71
CA LYS A 12 -0.91 19.21 -10.89
C LYS A 12 0.45 19.83 -10.51
N HIS A 13 1.20 19.20 -9.63
CA HIS A 13 2.63 19.38 -9.56
C HIS A 13 3.22 18.53 -10.68
N ARG A 14 3.16 19.06 -11.90
CA ARG A 14 4.15 18.70 -12.90
C ARG A 14 5.47 19.21 -12.33
N SER A 15 6.42 18.31 -12.14
CA SER A 15 7.81 18.72 -11.93
C SER A 15 8.25 19.60 -13.12
N ALA A 16 9.32 20.39 -12.96
CA ALA A 16 9.80 21.30 -14.01
C ALA A 16 10.06 20.59 -15.37
N ASN A 17 10.27 19.28 -15.34
CA ASN A 17 10.47 18.38 -16.48
C ASN A 17 9.22 17.59 -16.92
N GLY A 18 8.02 17.94 -16.44
CA GLY A 18 6.74 17.38 -16.90
C GLY A 18 6.40 15.97 -16.39
N GLN A 19 7.17 15.43 -15.44
CA GLN A 19 6.91 14.12 -14.84
C GLN A 19 5.84 14.23 -13.73
N ASN A 20 5.14 13.12 -13.48
CA ASN A 20 4.21 13.02 -12.37
C ASN A 20 4.98 13.03 -11.04
N SER A 21 4.48 13.81 -10.08
CA SER A 21 5.01 13.79 -8.72
C SER A 21 4.27 12.78 -7.84
N TYR A 22 5.03 11.93 -7.15
CA TYR A 22 4.58 11.02 -6.11
C TYR A 22 5.09 11.59 -4.78
N ILE A 23 4.17 12.01 -3.93
CA ILE A 23 4.47 12.79 -2.73
C ILE A 23 4.12 11.96 -1.49
N ASP A 24 5.08 11.79 -0.59
CA ASP A 24 4.80 11.24 0.75
C ASP A 24 4.07 12.28 1.60
N CYS A 25 2.77 12.07 1.79
CA CYS A 25 1.91 12.91 2.63
C CYS A 25 1.74 12.37 4.06
N THR A 26 2.48 11.34 4.48
CA THR A 26 2.25 10.64 5.77
C THR A 26 2.21 11.60 6.97
N LYS A 27 3.11 12.59 7.02
CA LYS A 27 3.17 13.57 8.13
C LYS A 27 2.13 14.70 8.01
N GLN A 28 1.56 14.90 6.83
CA GLN A 28 0.55 15.93 6.56
C GLN A 28 -0.87 15.40 6.78
N LEU A 29 -1.03 14.08 6.71
CA LEU A 29 -2.27 13.37 6.94
C LEU A 29 -2.69 13.45 8.41
N HIS A 30 -3.94 13.80 8.67
CA HIS A 30 -4.51 13.71 10.01
C HIS A 30 -4.56 12.25 10.47
N GLN A 31 -4.09 11.98 11.70
CA GLN A 31 -3.96 10.62 12.23
C GLN A 31 -5.24 9.78 12.19
N SER A 32 -6.41 10.42 12.34
CA SER A 32 -7.70 9.71 12.30
C SER A 32 -7.99 9.11 10.93
N ILE A 33 -7.45 9.67 9.85
CA ILE A 33 -7.68 9.18 8.49
C ILE A 33 -7.04 7.80 8.31
N ALA A 34 -5.82 7.62 8.82
CA ALA A 34 -5.17 6.32 8.82
C ALA A 34 -5.98 5.30 9.64
N ALA A 35 -6.51 5.70 10.80
CA ALA A 35 -7.37 4.85 11.61
C ALA A 35 -8.66 4.44 10.88
N ASP A 36 -9.33 5.38 10.20
CA ASP A 36 -10.52 5.12 9.38
C ASP A 36 -10.22 4.13 8.24
N CYS A 37 -9.06 4.27 7.58
CA CYS A 37 -8.60 3.36 6.53
C CYS A 37 -8.36 1.93 7.08
N VAL A 38 -7.72 1.81 8.24
CA VAL A 38 -7.51 0.52 8.90
C VAL A 38 -8.84 -0.11 9.30
N ALA A 39 -9.76 0.66 9.89
CA ALA A 39 -11.10 0.18 10.23
C ALA A 39 -11.90 -0.24 9.00
N PHE A 40 -11.76 0.48 7.88
CA PHE A 40 -12.38 0.11 6.61
C PHE A 40 -11.85 -1.24 6.10
N SER A 41 -10.53 -1.44 6.19
CA SER A 41 -9.84 -2.63 5.68
C SER A 41 -10.27 -3.95 6.31
N TYR A 42 -10.79 -3.94 7.54
CA TYR A 42 -11.26 -5.16 8.21
C TYR A 42 -12.44 -5.85 7.51
N ARG A 43 -13.06 -5.19 6.53
CA ARG A 43 -14.06 -5.80 5.64
C ARG A 43 -13.45 -6.84 4.68
N PHE A 44 -12.13 -6.82 4.51
CA PHE A 44 -11.41 -7.66 3.58
C PHE A 44 -10.54 -8.67 4.32
N LYS A 45 -10.50 -9.91 3.81
CA LYS A 45 -9.63 -10.98 4.34
C LYS A 45 -8.29 -10.98 3.61
N THR A 46 -7.55 -9.87 3.71
CA THR A 46 -6.24 -9.69 3.07
C THR A 46 -5.21 -9.16 4.06
N LEU A 47 -3.94 -9.50 3.81
CA LEU A 47 -2.82 -8.97 4.59
C LEU A 47 -2.53 -7.50 4.23
N THR A 48 -2.62 -7.16 2.95
CA THR A 48 -2.32 -5.84 2.41
C THR A 48 -3.49 -5.30 1.60
N LEU A 49 -3.70 -3.99 1.66
CA LEU A 49 -4.74 -3.29 0.91
C LEU A 49 -4.32 -1.83 0.72
N GLY A 50 -4.28 -1.36 -0.53
CA GLY A 50 -4.16 0.06 -0.85
C GLY A 50 -5.53 0.72 -0.88
N LEU A 51 -5.66 1.93 -0.31
CA LEU A 51 -6.93 2.66 -0.26
C LEU A 51 -6.75 4.06 -0.86
N ASN A 52 -7.57 4.35 -1.86
CA ASN A 52 -7.61 5.67 -2.49
C ASN A 52 -8.72 6.51 -1.86
N VAL A 53 -8.34 7.58 -1.18
CA VAL A 53 -9.25 8.52 -0.53
C VAL A 53 -9.22 9.84 -1.27
N ILE A 54 -10.39 10.35 -1.63
CA ILE A 54 -10.58 11.71 -2.13
C ILE A 54 -11.13 12.54 -0.98
N ALA A 55 -10.44 13.62 -0.62
CA ALA A 55 -10.84 14.55 0.42
C ALA A 55 -10.43 15.97 0.03
N THR A 56 -11.17 16.97 0.51
CA THR A 56 -10.87 18.38 0.25
C THR A 56 -9.72 18.91 1.11
N ASP A 57 -9.52 18.33 2.29
CA ASP A 57 -8.43 18.67 3.20
C ASP A 57 -8.02 17.46 4.04
N ILE A 58 -6.81 16.95 3.79
CA ILE A 58 -6.28 15.76 4.47
C ILE A 58 -5.66 16.04 5.84
N SER A 59 -5.55 17.32 6.23
CA SER A 59 -4.99 17.73 7.54
C SER A 59 -6.03 17.71 8.68
N ARG A 60 -7.28 17.41 8.35
CA ARG A 60 -8.42 17.36 9.28
C ARG A 60 -9.16 16.02 9.18
N PRO A 61 -9.99 15.63 10.17
CA PRO A 61 -10.78 14.41 10.09
C PRO A 61 -11.72 14.38 8.87
N LEU A 62 -11.79 13.24 8.17
CA LEU A 62 -12.60 13.05 6.96
C LEU A 62 -14.07 13.45 7.14
N ALA A 63 -14.66 13.09 8.28
CA ALA A 63 -16.05 13.41 8.62
C ALA A 63 -16.35 14.92 8.70
N LYS A 64 -15.32 15.78 8.78
CA LYS A 64 -15.47 17.24 8.85
C LYS A 64 -15.28 17.95 7.52
N VAL A 65 -14.68 17.29 6.53
CA VAL A 65 -14.25 17.92 5.27
C VAL A 65 -14.99 17.37 4.04
N GLY A 66 -15.75 16.29 4.21
CA GLY A 66 -16.35 15.55 3.10
C GLY A 66 -15.30 14.72 2.38
N TYR A 67 -15.64 13.45 2.11
CA TYR A 67 -14.70 12.51 1.53
C TYR A 67 -15.40 11.38 0.78
N ALA A 68 -14.63 10.66 -0.02
CA ALA A 68 -15.04 9.39 -0.61
C ALA A 68 -13.85 8.41 -0.67
N PHE A 69 -14.10 7.14 -0.39
CA PHE A 69 -13.21 6.05 -0.82
C PHE A 69 -13.48 5.79 -2.30
N SER A 70 -12.51 6.08 -3.16
CA SER A 70 -12.66 5.96 -4.61
C SER A 70 -12.33 4.57 -5.13
N GLU A 71 -11.36 3.89 -4.51
CA GLU A 71 -10.86 2.59 -4.96
C GLU A 71 -10.15 1.87 -3.81
N TYR A 72 -10.15 0.54 -3.86
CA TYR A 72 -9.33 -0.32 -3.03
C TYR A 72 -8.56 -1.31 -3.90
N ASN A 73 -7.27 -1.52 -3.59
CA ASN A 73 -6.35 -2.34 -4.38
C ASN A 73 -5.79 -3.48 -3.52
N PHE A 74 -6.04 -4.73 -3.91
CA PHE A 74 -5.46 -5.91 -3.23
C PHE A 74 -3.98 -6.13 -3.55
N LEU A 75 -3.51 -5.55 -4.65
CA LEU A 75 -2.10 -5.51 -5.04
C LEU A 75 -1.69 -4.04 -5.15
N PRO A 76 -1.44 -3.35 -4.02
CA PRO A 76 -1.06 -1.95 -4.06
C PRO A 76 0.31 -1.77 -4.71
N TYR A 77 0.46 -0.67 -5.46
CA TYR A 77 1.73 -0.23 -6.02
C TYR A 77 2.66 0.30 -4.92
N VAL A 78 3.35 -0.63 -4.24
CA VAL A 78 4.28 -0.34 -3.13
C VAL A 78 5.50 0.46 -3.60
N ASP A 79 5.87 0.33 -4.87
CA ASP A 79 6.99 1.04 -5.49
C ASP A 79 6.83 2.57 -5.42
N LEU A 80 5.59 3.07 -5.47
CA LEU A 80 5.29 4.49 -5.37
C LEU A 80 5.62 5.07 -3.99
N HIS A 81 5.64 4.24 -2.95
CA HIS A 81 5.99 4.62 -1.58
C HIS A 81 7.50 4.51 -1.35
N GLU A 82 8.13 3.49 -1.91
CA GLU A 82 9.57 3.27 -1.83
C GLU A 82 10.35 4.25 -2.73
N ASN A 83 9.72 4.74 -3.79
CA ASN A 83 10.35 5.61 -4.80
C ASN A 83 9.61 6.93 -5.02
N CYS A 84 8.91 7.45 -4.00
CA CYS A 84 8.33 8.79 -4.07
C CYS A 84 9.40 9.83 -4.41
N ASN A 85 9.06 10.82 -5.24
CA ASN A 85 10.00 11.86 -5.68
C ASN A 85 9.90 13.16 -4.86
N VAL A 86 8.95 13.25 -3.94
CA VAL A 86 8.83 14.35 -2.96
C VAL A 86 8.52 13.77 -1.58
N GLY A 87 9.25 14.21 -0.54
CA GLY A 87 9.06 13.74 0.83
C GLY A 87 9.93 12.53 1.18
N GLN A 88 9.48 11.71 2.12
CA GLN A 88 10.26 10.60 2.67
C GLN A 88 9.82 9.27 2.06
N LYS A 89 10.76 8.58 1.41
CA LYS A 89 10.58 7.19 0.95
C LYS A 89 10.30 6.26 2.12
N ARG A 90 9.37 5.31 1.95
CA ARG A 90 8.92 4.39 3.00
C ARG A 90 9.28 2.95 2.63
N PRO A 91 9.91 2.15 3.52
CA PRO A 91 10.34 0.78 3.23
C PRO A 91 9.17 -0.21 3.35
N VAL A 92 8.18 -0.06 2.49
CA VAL A 92 6.90 -0.77 2.58
C VAL A 92 7.08 -2.29 2.44
N CYS A 93 7.89 -2.74 1.50
CA CYS A 93 8.12 -4.17 1.27
C CYS A 93 8.76 -4.82 2.49
N SER A 94 9.78 -4.18 3.08
CA SER A 94 10.43 -4.67 4.31
C SER A 94 9.43 -4.76 5.47
N LEU A 95 8.58 -3.75 5.67
CA LEU A 95 7.57 -3.78 6.74
C LEU A 95 6.55 -4.92 6.56
N ILE A 96 6.15 -5.20 5.32
CA ILE A 96 5.27 -6.35 5.02
C ILE A 96 6.00 -7.65 5.32
N TRP A 97 7.26 -7.77 4.90
CA TRP A 97 8.07 -8.97 5.12
C TRP A 97 8.33 -9.25 6.60
N ASP A 98 8.76 -8.23 7.35
CA ASP A 98 8.98 -8.32 8.80
C ASP A 98 7.71 -8.82 9.52
N TYR A 99 6.53 -8.35 9.09
CA TYR A 99 5.27 -8.82 9.63
C TYR A 99 4.99 -10.29 9.28
N VAL A 100 5.26 -10.71 8.04
CA VAL A 100 5.10 -12.10 7.61
C VAL A 100 6.02 -13.01 8.43
N GLU A 101 7.29 -12.67 8.56
CA GLU A 101 8.28 -13.45 9.34
C GLU A 101 7.86 -13.55 10.81
N ALA A 102 7.49 -12.43 11.44
CA ALA A 102 7.05 -12.41 12.84
C ALA A 102 5.76 -13.21 13.09
N ASN A 103 4.97 -13.48 12.04
CA ASN A 103 3.69 -14.18 12.12
C ASN A 103 3.65 -15.45 11.26
N ALA A 104 4.82 -16.01 10.91
CA ALA A 104 4.92 -17.11 9.96
C ALA A 104 4.03 -18.29 10.34
N GLY A 105 4.04 -18.73 11.60
CA GLY A 105 3.21 -19.84 12.08
C GLY A 105 1.69 -19.60 12.02
N ARG A 106 1.23 -18.40 11.70
CA ARG A 106 -0.19 -18.05 11.52
C ARG A 106 -0.59 -17.74 10.08
N ILE A 107 0.36 -17.25 9.27
CA ILE A 107 0.11 -16.73 7.92
C ILE A 107 0.60 -17.73 6.86
N VAL A 108 1.75 -18.35 7.12
CA VAL A 108 2.33 -19.37 6.26
C VAL A 108 1.74 -20.71 6.66
N THR A 109 0.73 -21.16 5.92
CA THR A 109 0.22 -22.53 6.06
C THR A 109 1.24 -23.52 5.49
N GLU A 110 1.18 -24.79 5.87
CA GLU A 110 1.96 -25.88 5.25
C GLU A 110 1.79 -25.96 3.71
N TRP A 111 0.69 -25.40 3.18
CA TRP A 111 0.38 -25.32 1.75
C TRP A 111 0.98 -24.11 1.05
N PHE A 112 1.56 -23.16 1.79
CA PHE A 112 2.23 -21.99 1.24
C PHE A 112 3.67 -22.35 0.90
N GLU A 113 3.87 -22.99 -0.24
CA GLU A 113 5.20 -23.17 -0.82
C GLU A 113 5.40 -22.23 -2.02
N PRO A 114 5.96 -21.02 -1.82
CA PRO A 114 6.08 -20.01 -2.87
C PRO A 114 6.96 -20.43 -4.05
N PHE A 115 7.75 -21.50 -3.91
CA PHE A 115 8.71 -21.97 -4.91
C PHE A 115 8.44 -23.39 -5.45
N ARG A 116 7.45 -24.14 -4.94
CA ARG A 116 7.21 -25.53 -5.38
C ARG A 116 6.67 -25.62 -6.81
N ALA A 117 5.86 -24.64 -7.21
CA ALA A 117 5.29 -24.59 -8.56
C ALA A 117 6.34 -24.27 -9.65
N TYR A 118 7.46 -23.65 -9.29
CA TYR A 118 8.53 -23.31 -10.24
C TYR A 118 9.52 -24.46 -10.48
N LEU A 119 9.69 -25.37 -9.52
CA LEU A 119 10.63 -26.48 -9.67
C LEU A 119 10.11 -27.62 -10.56
N HIS A 120 8.79 -27.73 -10.77
CA HIS A 120 8.20 -28.73 -11.65
C HIS A 120 8.09 -28.30 -13.14
N ASN A 121 8.29 -27.02 -13.46
CA ASN A 121 8.22 -26.52 -14.84
C ASN A 121 9.60 -26.15 -15.43
N CYS A 122 10.69 -26.39 -14.70
CA CYS A 122 12.06 -26.21 -15.20
C CYS A 122 12.66 -27.50 -15.81
N GLU A 123 11.86 -28.55 -16.02
CA GLU A 123 12.19 -29.59 -17.00
C GLU A 123 11.90 -29.07 -18.41
N TYR A 124 12.59 -27.99 -18.80
CA TYR A 124 12.68 -27.62 -20.20
C TYR A 124 13.62 -28.64 -20.87
N GLN A 125 12.97 -29.60 -21.53
CA GLN A 125 13.48 -30.60 -22.46
C GLN A 125 14.87 -30.30 -23.01
N SER A 126 15.87 -31.00 -22.48
CA SER A 126 17.06 -31.35 -23.26
C SER A 126 16.68 -32.49 -24.21
N ALA A 127 16.44 -32.15 -25.47
CA ALA A 127 16.46 -33.07 -26.61
C ALA A 127 17.50 -32.56 -27.61
#